data_AF-A0A7W1W8T8-F1
#
_entry.id   AF-A0A7W1W8T8-F1
#
_cell.length_a   1.000
_cell.length_b   1.000
_cell.length_c   1.000
_cell.angle_alpha   90.00
_cell.angle_beta   90.00
_cell.angle_gamma   90.00
#
_symmetry.space_group_name_H-M   'P 1'
#
loop_
_entity.id
_entity.type
_entity.pdbx_description
1 polymer ?
#
loop_
_entity_poly.entity_id
_entity_poly.type
_entity_poly.pdbx_seq_one_letter_code
_entity_poly.pdbx_strand_id
1 'polypeptide(L)'
;VLNTGNFTRITQIAEQGTNVAGGILIANQYVEAIDKVNRSPLTIEQKAAATRDILTQAAATGGLMILGVGLGRKFVAPNKSELNLLLKNANLGNDLEQLVKNDLTVQKFFVAHGKDELNGIYNDYLLGVKTGKLKAGSFEQYLELRVVKQVSGRRNLDSHEGMSGVQEGKQIGHTTLKHVGKSERWLQDRIRREGVESASSFYNKSVGNRTVGRFVKENKNAIQQWLKSKKTDPFKAVIDMKEDIGLVVNSNKKGTPLAAEKATKAEIVLVKDNSEHGWHLVTVKLQK
;
A
#
# COMPACT_ATOMS: atom_id res chain seq x y z
N VAL A 1 -5.67 -4.94 1.59
CA VAL A 1 -5.21 -5.98 2.54
C VAL A 1 -3.75 -5.73 2.82
N LEU A 2 -3.42 -5.32 4.04
CA LEU A 2 -2.03 -5.30 4.51
C LEU A 2 -1.75 -6.68 5.12
N ASN A 3 -0.71 -7.35 4.63
CA ASN A 3 -0.28 -8.66 5.10
C ASN A 3 0.73 -8.45 6.24
N THR A 4 0.39 -8.87 7.45
CA THR A 4 1.28 -8.80 8.62
C THR A 4 1.93 -10.16 8.93
N GLY A 5 1.88 -11.12 8.01
CA GLY A 5 2.30 -12.51 8.19
C GLY A 5 1.11 -13.47 8.04
N ASN A 6 0.81 -14.25 9.08
CA ASN A 6 -0.42 -15.06 9.11
C ASN A 6 -1.68 -14.23 9.36
N PHE A 7 -1.61 -12.90 9.31
CA PHE A 7 -2.76 -12.03 9.54
C PHE A 7 -2.94 -11.04 8.38
N THR A 8 -4.20 -10.82 8.04
CA THR A 8 -4.70 -9.90 7.03
C THR A 8 -5.48 -8.81 7.74
N ARG A 9 -5.14 -7.56 7.46
CA ARG A 9 -5.99 -6.43 7.88
C ARG A 9 -7.27 -6.39 7.05
N ILE A 10 -8.42 -6.56 7.69
CA ILE A 10 -9.76 -6.57 7.09
C ILE A 10 -10.43 -5.19 7.05
N THR A 11 -10.04 -4.19 7.85
CA THR A 11 -10.73 -2.88 7.80
C THR A 11 -9.84 -1.66 7.60
N GLN A 12 -10.27 -0.87 6.62
CA GLN A 12 -10.43 0.57 6.64
C GLN A 12 -11.94 0.79 6.44
N ILE A 13 -12.75 0.77 7.51
CA ILE A 13 -14.10 1.36 7.42
C ILE A 13 -13.84 2.85 7.50
N ALA A 14 -13.64 3.49 6.34
CA ALA A 14 -13.81 4.92 6.25
C ALA A 14 -15.32 5.15 6.26
N GLU A 15 -15.92 5.34 7.43
CA GLU A 15 -17.11 6.19 7.46
C GLU A 15 -16.66 7.56 6.96
N GLN A 16 -17.21 7.98 5.82
CA GLN A 16 -16.95 9.31 5.28
C GLN A 16 -17.23 10.34 6.37
N GLY A 17 -16.20 11.09 6.75
CA GLY A 17 -16.30 12.17 7.73
C GLY A 17 -15.61 11.92 9.07
N THR A 18 -15.08 10.72 9.35
CA THR A 18 -14.29 10.51 10.57
C THR A 18 -12.86 10.07 10.22
N ASN A 19 -11.86 10.83 10.68
CA ASN A 19 -10.44 10.52 10.54
C ASN A 19 -10.06 9.31 11.45
N VAL A 20 -10.63 8.14 11.18
CA VAL A 20 -10.47 6.93 11.99
C VAL A 20 -9.71 5.87 11.18
N ALA A 21 -8.49 5.56 11.59
CA ALA A 21 -7.70 4.45 11.05
C ALA A 21 -7.72 3.26 12.02
N GLY A 22 -8.90 2.72 12.30
CA GLY A 22 -9.03 1.42 12.98
C GLY A 22 -8.79 0.26 12.01
N GLY A 23 -8.25 -0.85 12.48
CA GLY A 23 -8.01 -2.04 11.66
C GLY A 23 -8.29 -3.33 12.43
N ILE A 24 -9.14 -4.18 11.87
CA ILE A 24 -9.27 -5.57 12.31
C ILE A 24 -8.16 -6.35 11.61
N LEU A 25 -7.29 -7.02 12.36
CA LEU A 25 -6.43 -8.07 11.82
C LEU A 25 -7.15 -9.40 12.01
N ILE A 26 -7.27 -10.19 10.95
CA ILE A 26 -7.75 -11.57 11.02
C ILE A 26 -6.65 -12.51 10.57
N ALA A 27 -6.55 -13.72 11.10
CA ALA A 27 -5.60 -14.69 10.58
C ALA A 27 -5.97 -15.12 9.15
N ASN A 28 -4.98 -15.35 8.28
CA ASN A 28 -5.15 -15.66 6.86
C ASN A 28 -6.03 -16.90 6.65
N GLN A 29 -5.91 -17.91 7.52
CA GLN A 29 -6.77 -19.11 7.48
C GLN A 29 -8.26 -18.74 7.56
N TYR A 30 -8.60 -17.70 8.31
CA TYR A 30 -9.97 -17.23 8.44
C TYR A 30 -10.37 -16.31 7.26
N VAL A 31 -9.43 -15.61 6.62
CA VAL A 31 -9.68 -14.93 5.33
C VAL A 31 -10.03 -15.95 4.26
N GLU A 32 -9.28 -17.03 4.16
CA GLU A 32 -9.50 -18.11 3.20
C GLU A 32 -10.86 -18.79 3.43
N ALA A 33 -11.22 -19.01 4.70
CA ALA A 33 -12.55 -19.52 5.06
C ALA A 33 -13.67 -18.54 4.63
N ILE A 34 -13.50 -17.24 4.87
CA ILE A 34 -14.47 -16.21 4.46
C ILE A 34 -14.57 -16.15 2.92
N ASP A 35 -13.45 -16.23 2.22
CA ASP A 35 -13.42 -16.25 0.75
C ASP A 35 -14.10 -17.51 0.18
N LYS A 36 -13.92 -18.67 0.83
CA LYS A 36 -14.63 -19.91 0.49
C LYS A 36 -16.15 -19.76 0.68
N VAL A 37 -16.59 -19.13 1.77
CA VAL A 37 -18.01 -18.79 1.99
C VAL A 37 -18.52 -17.85 0.91
N ASN A 38 -17.76 -16.80 0.57
CA ASN A 38 -18.16 -15.83 -0.45
C ASN A 38 -18.32 -16.46 -1.84
N ARG A 39 -17.48 -17.46 -2.17
CA ARG A 39 -17.52 -18.22 -3.44
C ARG A 39 -18.56 -19.33 -3.47
N SER A 40 -19.18 -19.67 -2.35
CA SER A 40 -20.19 -20.73 -2.29
C SER A 40 -21.51 -20.30 -2.96
N PRO A 41 -22.38 -21.25 -3.37
CA PRO A 41 -23.71 -20.96 -3.92
C PRO A 41 -24.74 -20.55 -2.85
N LEU A 42 -24.31 -20.28 -1.62
CA LEU A 42 -25.18 -19.86 -0.51
C LEU A 42 -25.88 -18.52 -0.80
N THR A 43 -27.06 -18.33 -0.19
CA THR A 43 -27.75 -17.04 -0.21
C THR A 43 -26.96 -15.97 0.56
N ILE A 44 -27.31 -14.69 0.36
CA ILE A 44 -26.67 -13.58 1.08
C ILE A 44 -26.77 -13.76 2.60
N GLU A 45 -27.95 -14.16 3.09
CA GLU A 45 -28.20 -14.39 4.52
C GLU A 45 -27.36 -15.55 5.07
N GLN A 46 -27.27 -16.66 4.31
CA GLN A 46 -26.45 -17.82 4.68
C GLN A 46 -24.95 -17.49 4.67
N LYS A 47 -24.48 -16.68 3.71
CA LYS A 47 -23.09 -16.18 3.68
C LYS A 47 -22.79 -15.29 4.87
N ALA A 48 -23.72 -14.39 5.23
CA ALA A 48 -23.57 -13.52 6.40
C ALA A 48 -23.51 -14.33 7.71
N ALA A 49 -24.35 -15.34 7.86
CA ALA A 49 -24.32 -16.25 9.02
C ALA A 49 -22.98 -17.02 9.09
N ALA A 50 -22.57 -17.67 8.00
CA ALA A 50 -21.31 -18.43 7.98
C ALA A 50 -20.07 -17.53 8.19
N THR A 51 -20.08 -16.30 7.68
CA THR A 51 -19.03 -15.31 7.93
C THR A 51 -18.99 -14.90 9.40
N ARG A 52 -20.15 -14.71 10.04
CA ARG A 52 -20.24 -14.40 11.48
C ARG A 52 -19.68 -15.53 12.34
N ASP A 53 -19.97 -16.78 12.00
CA ASP A 53 -19.45 -17.94 12.72
C ASP A 53 -17.93 -18.05 12.61
N ILE A 54 -17.38 -17.82 11.40
CA ILE A 54 -15.93 -17.76 11.18
C ILE A 54 -15.29 -16.64 12.00
N LEU A 55 -15.89 -15.45 12.03
CA LEU A 55 -15.37 -14.32 12.82
C LEU A 55 -15.43 -14.59 14.32
N THR A 56 -16.47 -15.29 14.78
CA THR A 56 -16.64 -15.71 16.18
C THR A 56 -15.59 -16.74 16.58
N GLN A 57 -15.36 -17.73 15.73
CA GLN A 57 -14.29 -18.72 15.92
C GLN A 57 -12.91 -18.04 15.91
N ALA A 58 -12.68 -17.12 14.98
CA ALA A 58 -11.44 -16.35 14.92
C ALA A 58 -11.23 -15.54 16.21
N ALA A 59 -12.27 -14.91 16.76
CA ALA A 59 -12.18 -14.21 18.05
C ALA A 59 -11.85 -15.18 19.20
N ALA A 60 -12.54 -16.32 19.27
CA ALA A 60 -12.35 -17.31 20.34
C ALA A 60 -10.95 -17.94 20.34
N THR A 61 -10.32 -18.12 19.17
CA THR A 61 -8.98 -18.71 19.05
C THR A 61 -7.85 -17.69 18.94
N GLY A 62 -8.11 -16.39 19.19
CA GLY A 62 -7.11 -15.33 19.02
C GLY A 62 -6.67 -15.09 17.56
N GLY A 63 -7.43 -15.59 16.59
CA GLY A 63 -7.26 -15.31 15.17
C GLY A 63 -7.94 -14.03 14.68
N LEU A 64 -8.58 -13.28 15.58
CA LEU A 64 -9.12 -11.95 15.31
C LEU A 64 -8.56 -10.99 16.35
N MET A 65 -7.84 -9.97 15.90
CA MET A 65 -7.26 -8.93 16.75
C MET A 65 -7.85 -7.58 16.33
N ILE A 66 -8.51 -6.91 17.27
CA ILE A 66 -9.02 -5.56 17.08
C ILE A 66 -7.90 -4.61 17.50
N LEU A 67 -7.27 -3.94 16.54
CA LEU A 67 -6.30 -2.89 16.86
C LEU A 67 -7.07 -1.59 17.13
N GLY A 68 -7.25 -1.32 18.42
CA GLY A 68 -7.53 -0.02 19.04
C GLY A 68 -8.50 0.91 18.32
N VAL A 69 -9.76 0.85 18.73
CA VAL A 69 -10.74 1.94 18.61
C VAL A 69 -10.62 2.80 19.87
N GLY A 70 -10.47 4.11 19.71
CA GLY A 70 -10.63 5.07 20.79
C GLY A 70 -11.08 6.38 20.18
N LEU A 71 -12.35 6.76 20.41
CA LEU A 71 -12.86 8.07 20.05
C LEU A 71 -11.95 9.15 20.68
N GLY A 72 -11.10 9.75 19.86
CA GLY A 72 -10.34 10.96 20.21
C GLY A 72 -9.02 10.84 20.97
N ARG A 73 -8.47 9.67 21.35
CA ARG A 73 -7.19 9.64 22.10
C ARG A 73 -6.29 8.43 21.82
N LYS A 74 -5.00 8.73 21.55
CA LYS A 74 -3.75 7.96 21.75
C LYS A 74 -3.72 6.50 21.27
N PHE A 75 -2.72 6.17 20.44
CA PHE A 75 -2.33 4.78 20.16
C PHE A 75 -2.24 3.97 21.46
N VAL A 76 -2.99 2.87 21.54
CA VAL A 76 -2.89 1.88 22.61
C VAL A 76 -1.97 0.78 22.11
N ALA A 77 -0.82 0.63 22.76
CA ALA A 77 0.13 -0.42 22.40
C ALA A 77 -0.50 -1.80 22.64
N PRO A 78 -0.33 -2.78 21.72
CA PRO A 78 -0.76 -4.14 22.02
C PRO A 78 -0.10 -4.62 23.30
N ASN A 79 -0.85 -5.35 24.12
CA ASN A 79 -0.31 -5.93 25.33
C ASN A 79 0.76 -7.00 24.99
N LYS A 80 1.51 -7.44 26.00
CA LYS A 80 2.63 -8.37 25.81
C LYS A 80 2.22 -9.66 25.08
N SER A 81 1.04 -10.20 25.37
CA SER A 81 0.54 -11.42 24.73
C SER A 81 0.17 -11.20 23.27
N GLU A 82 -0.51 -10.08 22.97
CA GLU A 82 -0.86 -9.68 21.59
C GLU A 82 0.39 -9.40 20.76
N LEU A 83 1.35 -8.67 21.31
CA LEU A 83 2.61 -8.35 20.65
C LEU A 83 3.41 -9.63 20.35
N ASN A 84 3.52 -10.54 21.32
CA ASN A 84 4.19 -11.83 21.10
C ASN A 84 3.52 -12.67 20.01
N LEU A 85 2.19 -12.66 19.94
CA LEU A 85 1.45 -13.35 18.88
C LEU A 85 1.73 -12.72 17.51
N LEU A 86 1.73 -11.39 17.40
CA LEU A 86 2.06 -10.69 16.17
C LEU A 86 3.49 -11.00 15.72
N LEU A 87 4.45 -10.96 16.64
CA LEU A 87 5.86 -11.21 16.35
C LEU A 87 6.11 -12.65 15.90
N LYS A 88 5.55 -13.63 16.63
CA LYS A 88 5.64 -15.05 16.28
C LYS A 88 5.15 -15.32 14.86
N ASN A 89 4.10 -14.62 14.42
CA ASN A 89 3.51 -14.81 13.10
C ASN A 89 4.17 -13.96 12.00
N ALA A 90 4.75 -12.82 12.36
CA ALA A 90 5.46 -11.99 11.41
C ALA A 90 6.77 -12.65 10.94
N ASN A 91 7.41 -13.46 11.79
CA ASN A 91 8.70 -14.10 11.52
C ASN A 91 9.74 -13.04 11.12
N LEU A 92 9.92 -12.04 11.98
CA LEU A 92 10.94 -11.00 11.81
C LEU A 92 12.33 -11.56 12.14
N GLY A 93 13.38 -10.97 11.57
CA GLY A 93 14.74 -11.27 12.02
C GLY A 93 14.95 -10.84 13.47
N ASN A 94 15.84 -11.52 14.20
CA ASN A 94 16.06 -11.31 15.64
C ASN A 94 16.23 -9.83 16.03
N ASP A 95 17.04 -9.09 15.28
CA ASP A 95 17.32 -7.69 15.56
C ASP A 95 16.05 -6.83 15.44
N LEU A 96 15.29 -7.01 14.36
CA LEU A 96 14.06 -6.25 14.12
C LEU A 96 12.93 -6.65 15.08
N GLU A 97 12.87 -7.93 15.47
CA GLU A 97 11.95 -8.39 16.50
C GLU A 97 12.24 -7.72 17.85
N GLN A 98 13.52 -7.61 18.24
CA GLN A 98 13.92 -6.91 19.47
C GLN A 98 13.58 -5.42 19.39
N LEU A 99 13.79 -4.78 18.24
CA LEU A 99 13.41 -3.39 18.03
C LEU A 99 11.91 -3.17 18.20
N VAL A 100 11.07 -4.06 17.64
CA VAL A 100 9.61 -4.01 17.81
C VAL A 100 9.19 -4.25 19.27
N LYS A 101 9.91 -5.11 20.02
CA LYS A 101 9.62 -5.37 21.44
C LYS A 101 9.99 -4.20 22.35
N ASN A 102 11.07 -3.51 22.03
CA ASN A 102 11.71 -2.55 22.93
C ASN A 102 11.37 -1.09 22.59
N ASP A 103 10.96 -0.79 21.36
CA ASP A 103 10.65 0.56 20.92
C ASP A 103 9.19 0.76 20.49
N LEU A 104 8.53 1.71 21.14
CA LEU A 104 7.11 2.00 20.90
C LEU A 104 6.85 2.60 19.51
N THR A 105 7.79 3.34 18.93
CA THR A 105 7.66 3.92 17.58
C THR A 105 7.75 2.82 16.54
N VAL A 106 8.70 1.89 16.68
CA VAL A 106 8.84 0.71 15.82
C VAL A 106 7.61 -0.19 15.96
N GLN A 107 7.11 -0.41 17.18
CA GLN A 107 5.88 -1.15 17.44
C GLN A 107 4.66 -0.50 16.78
N LYS A 108 4.48 0.82 16.92
CA LYS A 108 3.41 1.58 16.24
C LYS A 108 3.48 1.39 14.72
N PHE A 109 4.67 1.53 14.17
CA PHE A 109 4.88 1.40 12.74
C PHE A 109 4.56 -0.02 12.26
N PHE A 110 5.08 -1.03 12.95
CA PHE A 110 4.82 -2.43 12.65
C PHE A 110 3.32 -2.76 12.65
N VAL A 111 2.59 -2.29 13.66
CA VAL A 111 1.14 -2.49 13.78
C VAL A 111 0.39 -1.78 12.65
N ALA A 112 0.81 -0.57 12.27
CA ALA A 112 0.14 0.23 11.25
C ALA A 112 0.43 -0.23 9.81
N HIS A 113 1.66 -0.66 9.54
CA HIS A 113 2.21 -0.87 8.20
C HIS A 113 2.54 -2.33 7.87
N GLY A 114 2.63 -3.19 8.89
CA GLY A 114 2.96 -4.59 8.76
C GLY A 114 4.44 -4.89 8.58
N LYS A 115 4.75 -6.18 8.53
CA LYS A 115 6.13 -6.69 8.53
C LYS A 115 6.91 -6.33 7.28
N ASP A 116 6.29 -6.35 6.11
CA ASP A 116 7.00 -6.20 4.83
C ASP A 116 7.49 -4.76 4.65
N GLU A 117 6.66 -3.79 5.03
CA GLU A 117 7.04 -2.39 5.00
C GLU A 117 8.09 -2.10 6.07
N LEU A 118 7.95 -2.65 7.28
CA LEU A 118 8.96 -2.53 8.33
C LEU A 118 10.32 -3.13 7.89
N ASN A 119 10.34 -4.34 7.34
CA ASN A 119 11.53 -5.01 6.83
C ASN A 119 12.20 -4.18 5.73
N GLY A 120 11.42 -3.65 4.79
CA GLY A 120 11.95 -2.79 3.72
C GLY A 120 12.65 -1.55 4.27
N ILE A 121 12.03 -0.89 5.26
CA ILE A 121 12.60 0.29 5.90
C ILE A 121 13.85 -0.04 6.71
N TYR A 122 13.87 -1.19 7.39
CA TYR A 122 15.02 -1.67 8.14
C TYR A 122 16.21 -1.99 7.22
N ASN A 123 15.97 -2.63 6.08
CA ASN A 123 17.01 -2.88 5.09
C ASN A 123 17.55 -1.58 4.47
N ASP A 124 16.68 -0.60 4.18
CA ASP A 124 17.10 0.73 3.74
C ASP A 124 18.00 1.43 4.77
N TYR A 125 17.68 1.29 6.06
CA TYR A 125 18.51 1.79 7.16
C TYR A 125 19.89 1.15 7.17
N LEU A 126 19.96 -0.20 7.15
CA LEU A 126 21.22 -0.93 7.13
C LEU A 126 22.09 -0.56 5.93
N LEU A 127 21.50 -0.39 4.75
CA LEU A 127 22.19 0.07 3.54
C LEU A 127 22.74 1.49 3.69
N GLY A 128 21.97 2.39 4.28
CA GLY A 128 22.41 3.76 4.49
C GLY A 128 23.54 3.87 5.51
N VAL A 129 23.52 3.06 6.58
CA VAL A 129 24.62 2.93 7.54
C VAL A 129 25.87 2.41 6.83
N LYS A 130 25.75 1.31 6.08
CA LYS A 130 26.86 0.71 5.32
C LYS A 130 27.49 1.69 4.32
N THR A 131 26.71 2.58 3.74
CA THR A 131 27.18 3.55 2.75
C THR A 131 27.64 4.88 3.35
N GLY A 132 27.54 5.08 4.67
CA GLY A 132 27.88 6.33 5.35
C GLY A 132 26.97 7.52 4.96
N LYS A 133 25.85 7.25 4.28
CA LYS A 133 24.92 8.28 3.78
C LYS A 133 23.81 8.60 4.78
N LEU A 134 23.74 7.88 5.90
CA LEU A 134 22.71 8.04 6.90
C LEU A 134 23.14 9.06 7.96
N LYS A 135 22.22 9.98 8.29
CA LYS A 135 22.40 10.96 9.39
C LYS A 135 21.73 10.54 10.70
N ALA A 136 21.01 9.41 10.72
CA ALA A 136 20.37 8.92 11.93
C ALA A 136 21.34 8.00 12.68
N GLY A 137 21.43 8.16 14.00
CA GLY A 137 22.27 7.34 14.88
C GLY A 137 21.64 6.02 15.30
N SER A 138 20.33 5.83 15.04
CA SER A 138 19.62 4.59 15.33
C SER A 138 18.50 4.32 14.33
N PHE A 139 17.95 3.10 14.35
CA PHE A 139 16.83 2.74 13.47
C PHE A 139 15.54 3.48 13.85
N GLU A 140 15.29 3.68 15.14
CA GLU A 140 14.15 4.43 15.67
C GLU A 140 14.21 5.86 15.19
N GLN A 141 15.37 6.52 15.32
CA GLN A 141 15.56 7.87 14.82
C GLN A 141 15.41 7.93 13.30
N TYR A 142 15.89 6.92 12.57
CA TYR A 142 15.68 6.83 11.13
C TYR A 142 14.20 6.68 10.76
N LEU A 143 13.47 5.86 11.51
CA LEU A 143 12.05 5.62 11.34
C LEU A 143 11.25 6.89 11.66
N GLU A 144 11.55 7.58 12.75
CA GLU A 144 10.96 8.88 13.09
C GLU A 144 11.25 9.92 12.03
N LEU A 145 12.50 10.05 11.56
CA LEU A 145 12.83 10.97 10.47
C LEU A 145 12.11 10.61 9.16
N ARG A 146 11.84 9.33 8.91
CA ARG A 146 11.11 8.85 7.73
C ARG A 146 9.60 9.08 7.85
N VAL A 147 9.02 8.81 9.01
CA VAL A 147 7.60 9.03 9.35
C VAL A 147 7.30 10.53 9.45
N VAL A 148 8.13 11.32 10.14
CA VAL A 148 8.02 12.78 10.21
C VAL A 148 8.22 13.41 8.83
N LYS A 149 9.21 12.97 8.02
CA LYS A 149 9.30 13.44 6.62
C LYS A 149 8.11 13.02 5.75
N GLN A 150 7.45 11.90 6.05
CA GLN A 150 6.20 11.53 5.39
C GLN A 150 5.07 12.49 5.78
N VAL A 151 5.01 12.95 7.03
CA VAL A 151 3.99 13.88 7.53
C VAL A 151 4.26 15.34 7.14
N SER A 152 5.53 15.77 7.07
CA SER A 152 5.90 17.18 6.87
C SER A 152 6.53 17.51 5.52
N GLY A 153 6.78 16.53 4.63
CA GLY A 153 7.52 16.84 3.40
C GLY A 153 7.56 15.81 2.29
N ARG A 154 6.70 14.78 2.24
CA ARG A 154 6.67 13.84 1.10
C ARG A 154 5.27 13.52 0.57
N ARG A 155 5.19 13.82 -0.72
CA ARG A 155 4.29 13.31 -1.74
C ARG A 155 4.00 11.80 -1.60
N ASN A 156 2.94 11.47 -0.88
CA ASN A 156 2.37 10.14 -0.78
C ASN A 156 1.47 9.90 -1.99
N LEU A 157 1.39 8.68 -2.53
CA LEU A 157 0.42 8.33 -3.56
C LEU A 157 -0.98 8.83 -3.19
N ASP A 158 -1.40 8.62 -1.95
CA ASP A 158 -2.73 9.06 -1.48
C ASP A 158 -2.84 10.58 -1.32
N SER A 159 -1.74 11.30 -1.07
CA SER A 159 -1.76 12.77 -0.93
C SER A 159 -1.66 13.50 -2.26
N HIS A 160 -1.43 12.76 -3.35
CA HIS A 160 -1.33 13.24 -4.73
C HIS A 160 -2.43 12.64 -5.61
N GLU A 161 -3.36 11.87 -5.05
CA GLU A 161 -4.61 11.54 -5.73
C GLU A 161 -5.54 12.75 -5.59
N GLY A 162 -5.48 13.64 -6.58
CA GLY A 162 -6.39 14.78 -6.70
C GLY A 162 -7.84 14.30 -6.78
N MET A 163 -8.71 14.99 -6.04
CA MET A 163 -10.16 14.76 -5.94
C MET A 163 -10.77 14.30 -7.27
N SER A 164 -11.49 13.18 -7.21
CA SER A 164 -12.31 12.62 -8.30
C SER A 164 -13.38 13.62 -8.77
N GLY A 165 -13.00 14.57 -9.62
CA GLY A 165 -13.92 15.40 -10.37
C GLY A 165 -14.49 14.59 -11.51
N VAL A 166 -15.80 14.38 -11.51
CA VAL A 166 -16.55 13.87 -12.65
C VAL A 166 -16.38 14.86 -13.80
N GLN A 167 -15.51 14.54 -14.75
CA GLN A 167 -15.56 15.12 -16.09
C GLN A 167 -15.90 13.98 -17.05
N GLU A 168 -17.12 14.05 -17.59
CA GLU A 168 -17.59 13.28 -18.74
C GLU A 168 -17.53 11.74 -18.61
N GLY A 169 -18.07 11.19 -17.53
CA GLY A 169 -18.51 9.78 -17.50
C GLY A 169 -17.40 8.71 -17.56
N LYS A 170 -16.12 9.08 -17.51
CA LYS A 170 -15.00 8.13 -17.35
C LYS A 170 -14.37 8.29 -15.97
N GLN A 171 -14.55 7.28 -15.11
CA GLN A 171 -13.88 7.20 -13.80
C GLN A 171 -12.35 7.10 -13.97
N ILE A 172 -11.67 8.24 -14.00
CA ILE A 172 -10.21 8.34 -13.92
C ILE A 172 -9.85 8.54 -12.45
N GLY A 173 -9.83 7.44 -11.69
CA GLY A 173 -9.47 7.47 -10.27
C GLY A 173 -8.90 6.14 -9.81
N HIS A 174 -7.96 6.24 -8.87
CA HIS A 174 -7.35 5.19 -8.04
C HIS A 174 -6.07 4.53 -8.57
N THR A 175 -4.98 5.29 -8.57
CA THR A 175 -3.63 4.73 -8.74
C THR A 175 -3.35 3.72 -7.62
N THR A 176 -3.68 4.02 -6.37
CA THR A 176 -3.46 3.11 -5.23
C THR A 176 -4.39 1.89 -5.27
N LEU A 177 -5.71 2.05 -5.47
CA LEU A 177 -6.63 0.91 -5.43
C LEU A 177 -6.50 -0.03 -6.63
N LYS A 178 -6.00 0.44 -7.78
CA LYS A 178 -5.89 -0.37 -9.01
C LYS A 178 -4.46 -0.83 -9.33
N HIS A 179 -3.43 -0.21 -8.74
CA HIS A 179 -2.03 -0.46 -9.10
C HIS A 179 -1.12 -0.79 -7.92
N VAL A 180 -1.65 -1.18 -6.75
CA VAL A 180 -0.83 -1.59 -5.60
C VAL A 180 -1.28 -2.94 -5.03
N GLY A 181 -0.33 -3.85 -4.86
CA GLY A 181 -0.52 -5.14 -4.18
C GLY A 181 -1.49 -6.10 -4.89
N LYS A 182 -1.60 -6.02 -6.22
CA LYS A 182 -2.47 -6.91 -7.00
C LYS A 182 -1.72 -8.17 -7.43
N SER A 183 -2.40 -9.30 -7.33
CA SER A 183 -1.91 -10.57 -7.86
C SER A 183 -2.01 -10.61 -9.39
N GLU A 184 -1.23 -11.47 -10.03
CA GLU A 184 -1.33 -11.75 -11.46
C GLU A 184 -2.78 -12.08 -11.88
N ARG A 185 -3.45 -12.96 -11.13
CA ARG A 185 -4.84 -13.33 -11.40
C ARG A 185 -5.77 -12.11 -11.41
N TRP A 186 -5.62 -11.20 -10.46
CA TRP A 186 -6.41 -9.98 -10.41
C TRP A 186 -6.15 -9.10 -11.64
N LEU A 187 -4.90 -8.99 -12.10
CA LEU A 187 -4.52 -8.22 -13.29
C LEU A 187 -5.11 -8.85 -14.57
N GLN A 188 -5.06 -10.18 -14.69
CA GLN A 188 -5.70 -10.90 -15.79
C GLN A 188 -7.22 -10.73 -15.78
N ASP A 189 -7.87 -10.82 -14.62
CA ASP A 189 -9.31 -10.62 -14.48
C ASP A 189 -9.72 -9.18 -14.81
N ARG A 190 -8.87 -8.20 -14.49
CA ARG A 190 -9.07 -6.79 -14.87
C ARG A 190 -9.06 -6.62 -16.39
N ILE A 191 -8.09 -7.22 -17.09
CA ILE A 191 -8.03 -7.20 -18.55
C ILE A 191 -9.31 -7.77 -19.16
N ARG A 192 -9.79 -8.91 -18.65
CA ARG A 192 -11.03 -9.54 -19.14
C ARG A 192 -12.28 -8.69 -18.86
N ARG A 193 -12.41 -8.17 -17.64
CA ARG A 193 -13.61 -7.45 -17.18
C ARG A 193 -13.70 -6.03 -17.72
N GLU A 194 -12.56 -5.33 -17.77
CA GLU A 194 -12.50 -3.91 -18.15
C GLU A 194 -12.08 -3.73 -19.62
N GLY A 195 -11.71 -4.81 -20.33
CA GLY A 195 -11.31 -4.76 -21.74
C GLY A 195 -10.04 -3.94 -21.98
N VAL A 196 -9.17 -3.82 -20.97
CA VAL A 196 -7.93 -3.02 -21.06
C VAL A 196 -6.80 -3.84 -21.66
N GLU A 197 -5.97 -3.21 -22.50
CA GLU A 197 -4.85 -3.90 -23.17
C GLU A 197 -3.72 -4.30 -22.21
N SER A 198 -3.63 -3.63 -21.06
CA SER A 198 -2.61 -3.88 -20.06
C SER A 198 -3.11 -3.52 -18.66
N ALA A 199 -2.71 -4.31 -17.67
CA ALA A 199 -2.93 -4.04 -16.27
C ALA A 199 -1.62 -4.25 -15.50
N SER A 200 -1.27 -3.31 -14.64
CA SER A 200 -0.03 -3.38 -13.86
C SER A 200 -0.25 -3.05 -12.39
N SER A 201 0.60 -3.59 -11.52
CA SER A 201 0.59 -3.28 -10.09
C SER A 201 1.99 -3.28 -9.50
N PHE A 202 2.29 -2.28 -8.69
CA PHE A 202 3.40 -2.32 -7.77
C PHE A 202 3.25 -3.49 -6.79
N TYR A 203 4.37 -4.04 -6.32
CA TYR A 203 4.34 -5.07 -5.29
C TYR A 203 3.64 -4.58 -4.01
N ASN A 204 3.93 -3.34 -3.60
CA ASN A 204 3.34 -2.73 -2.42
C ASN A 204 3.43 -1.19 -2.49
N LYS A 205 2.78 -0.54 -1.53
CA LYS A 205 2.68 0.91 -1.44
C LYS A 205 4.04 1.59 -1.25
N SER A 206 4.95 0.96 -0.50
CA SER A 206 6.30 1.48 -0.27
C SER A 206 7.09 1.58 -1.57
N VAL A 207 7.03 0.55 -2.43
CA VAL A 207 7.65 0.57 -3.76
C VAL A 207 7.02 1.63 -4.66
N GLY A 208 5.70 1.77 -4.65
CA GLY A 208 4.99 2.82 -5.40
C GLY A 208 5.41 4.23 -4.96
N ASN A 209 5.42 4.50 -3.65
CA ASN A 209 5.83 5.77 -3.07
C ASN A 209 7.31 6.09 -3.36
N ARG A 210 8.20 5.09 -3.27
CA ARG A 210 9.62 5.26 -3.64
C ARG A 210 9.76 5.62 -5.12
N THR A 211 9.02 4.94 -5.99
CA THR A 211 9.05 5.17 -7.45
C THR A 211 8.59 6.58 -7.80
N VAL A 212 7.42 7.01 -7.30
CA VAL A 212 6.92 8.39 -7.52
C VAL A 212 7.86 9.42 -6.89
N GLY A 213 8.35 9.17 -5.69
CA GLY A 213 9.30 10.06 -5.03
C GLY A 213 10.59 10.27 -5.82
N ARG A 214 11.11 9.19 -6.42
CA ARG A 214 12.30 9.24 -7.29
C ARG A 214 11.99 9.95 -8.60
N PHE A 215 10.87 9.63 -9.25
CA PHE A 215 10.40 10.29 -10.46
C PHE A 215 10.37 11.81 -10.33
N VAL A 216 9.71 12.31 -9.28
CA VAL A 216 9.59 13.77 -9.12
C VAL A 216 10.94 14.39 -8.74
N LYS A 217 11.81 13.66 -8.05
CA LYS A 217 13.18 14.14 -7.76
C LYS A 217 13.99 14.29 -9.05
N GLU A 218 13.97 13.29 -9.91
CA GLU A 218 14.74 13.28 -11.17
C GLU A 218 14.15 14.26 -12.21
N ASN A 219 12.83 14.45 -12.21
CA ASN A 219 12.14 15.34 -13.14
C ASN A 219 11.83 16.73 -12.56
N LYS A 220 12.41 17.11 -11.41
CA LYS A 220 12.06 18.35 -10.69
C LYS A 220 12.08 19.57 -11.60
N ASN A 221 13.16 19.76 -12.36
CA ASN A 221 13.32 20.92 -13.23
C ASN A 221 12.32 20.92 -14.39
N ALA A 222 12.11 19.76 -15.02
CA ALA A 222 11.16 19.60 -16.11
C ALA A 222 9.70 19.86 -15.66
N ILE A 223 9.33 19.34 -14.48
CA ILE A 223 8.02 19.59 -13.88
C ILE A 223 7.85 21.09 -13.59
N GLN A 224 8.84 21.76 -13.01
CA GLN A 224 8.77 23.19 -12.71
C GLN A 224 8.65 24.05 -13.99
N GLN A 225 9.35 23.68 -15.06
CA GLN A 225 9.21 24.33 -16.36
C GLN A 225 7.82 24.10 -16.95
N TRP A 226 7.30 22.88 -16.88
CA TRP A 226 5.96 22.54 -17.33
C TRP A 226 4.87 23.30 -16.56
N LEU A 227 4.99 23.42 -15.23
CA LEU A 227 4.08 24.20 -14.38
C LEU A 227 4.00 25.67 -14.83
N LYS A 228 5.15 26.29 -15.12
CA LYS A 228 5.24 27.69 -15.59
C LYS A 228 4.79 27.88 -17.04
N SER A 229 4.74 26.81 -17.83
CA SER A 229 4.32 26.89 -19.23
C SER A 229 2.82 27.10 -19.37
N LYS A 230 2.37 27.69 -20.49
CA LYS A 230 0.94 27.78 -20.83
C LYS A 230 0.33 26.45 -21.32
N LYS A 231 1.11 25.37 -21.36
CA LYS A 231 0.63 24.05 -21.83
C LYS A 231 -0.38 23.47 -20.85
N THR A 232 -1.47 22.94 -21.39
CA THR A 232 -2.53 22.23 -20.66
C THR A 232 -2.32 20.72 -20.67
N ASP A 233 -1.44 20.21 -21.54
CA ASP A 233 -1.16 18.79 -21.65
C ASP A 233 -0.59 18.22 -20.34
N PRO A 234 -0.99 17.01 -19.93
CA PRO A 234 -0.40 16.32 -18.78
C PRO A 234 1.11 16.14 -18.94
N PHE A 235 1.85 16.27 -17.84
CA PHE A 235 3.26 15.90 -17.81
C PHE A 235 3.37 14.37 -17.78
N LYS A 236 4.03 13.79 -18.79
CA LYS A 236 4.23 12.34 -18.90
C LYS A 236 5.72 12.06 -19.03
N ALA A 237 6.23 11.18 -18.19
CA ALA A 237 7.59 10.67 -18.33
C ALA A 237 7.70 9.25 -17.76
N VAL A 238 8.69 8.51 -18.26
CA VAL A 238 9.02 7.16 -17.79
C VAL A 238 10.23 7.25 -16.88
N ILE A 239 10.17 6.58 -15.73
CA ILE A 239 11.33 6.33 -14.88
C ILE A 239 11.71 4.86 -14.93
N ASP A 240 13.00 4.59 -15.06
CA ASP A 240 13.57 3.25 -14.92
C ASP A 240 14.17 3.09 -13.51
N MET A 241 13.57 2.19 -12.75
CA MET A 241 13.95 1.95 -11.36
C MET A 241 15.21 1.07 -11.25
N LYS A 242 15.61 0.38 -12.33
CA LYS A 242 16.74 -0.57 -12.38
C LYS A 242 16.59 -1.76 -11.42
N GLU A 243 15.38 -1.99 -10.91
CA GLU A 243 15.00 -3.07 -10.01
C GLU A 243 13.57 -3.50 -10.32
N ASP A 244 13.20 -4.72 -9.92
CA ASP A 244 11.83 -5.21 -10.02
C ASP A 244 10.92 -4.40 -9.08
N ILE A 245 9.94 -3.69 -9.63
CA ILE A 245 9.02 -2.83 -8.86
C ILE A 245 7.57 -3.34 -8.83
N GLY A 246 7.24 -4.31 -9.66
CA GLY A 246 5.91 -4.89 -9.68
C GLY A 246 5.69 -5.85 -10.83
N LEU A 247 4.42 -6.07 -11.13
CA LEU A 247 3.95 -6.94 -12.20
C LEU A 247 3.21 -6.14 -13.26
N VAL A 248 3.35 -6.56 -14.51
CA VAL A 248 2.55 -6.10 -15.64
C VAL A 248 2.01 -7.33 -16.37
N VAL A 249 0.74 -7.26 -16.76
CA VAL A 249 0.07 -8.24 -17.61
C VAL A 249 -0.41 -7.49 -18.84
N ASN A 250 -0.08 -8.00 -20.02
CA ASN A 250 -0.57 -7.48 -21.30
C ASN A 250 -1.60 -8.45 -21.88
N SER A 251 -2.51 -7.96 -22.72
CA SER A 251 -3.39 -8.81 -23.52
C SER A 251 -2.84 -9.01 -24.93
N ASN A 252 -3.11 -10.16 -25.54
CA ASN A 252 -2.94 -10.32 -26.98
C ASN A 252 -4.00 -9.52 -27.76
N LYS A 253 -3.90 -9.50 -29.09
CA LYS A 253 -4.87 -8.82 -29.99
C LYS A 253 -6.32 -9.31 -29.86
N LYS A 254 -6.55 -10.46 -29.21
CA LYS A 254 -7.87 -11.04 -28.95
C LYS A 254 -8.39 -10.74 -27.53
N GLY A 255 -7.72 -9.84 -26.79
CA GLY A 255 -8.08 -9.49 -25.42
C GLY A 255 -7.78 -10.59 -24.39
N THR A 256 -7.03 -11.63 -24.75
CA THR A 256 -6.64 -12.69 -23.81
C THR A 256 -5.43 -12.24 -23.00
N PRO A 257 -5.48 -12.26 -21.65
CA PRO A 257 -4.33 -11.94 -20.81
C PRO A 257 -3.17 -12.92 -21.03
N LEU A 258 -1.95 -12.39 -21.08
CA LEU A 258 -0.70 -13.15 -21.11
C LEU A 258 -0.23 -13.44 -19.67
N ALA A 259 0.90 -14.15 -19.54
CA ALA A 259 1.56 -14.33 -18.25
C ALA A 259 2.06 -13.00 -17.69
N ALA A 260 2.10 -12.86 -16.36
CA ALA A 260 2.67 -11.68 -15.74
C ALA A 260 4.18 -11.60 -15.97
N GLU A 261 4.64 -10.39 -16.27
CA GLU A 261 6.06 -10.06 -16.38
C GLU A 261 6.44 -9.11 -15.25
N LYS A 262 7.70 -9.19 -14.83
CA LYS A 262 8.25 -8.23 -13.87
C LYS A 262 8.43 -6.88 -14.57
N ALA A 263 8.01 -5.83 -13.90
CA ALA A 263 8.18 -4.47 -14.37
C ALA A 263 9.38 -3.80 -13.67
N THR A 264 10.19 -3.09 -14.44
CA THR A 264 11.32 -2.29 -13.94
C THR A 264 11.13 -0.79 -14.15
N LYS A 265 10.15 -0.40 -14.97
CA LYS A 265 9.87 0.99 -15.33
C LYS A 265 8.47 1.40 -14.93
N ALA A 266 8.27 2.70 -14.73
CA ALA A 266 6.98 3.29 -14.47
C ALA A 266 6.77 4.54 -15.34
N GLU A 267 5.71 4.57 -16.13
CA GLU A 267 5.18 5.77 -16.76
C GLU A 267 4.27 6.50 -15.77
N ILE A 268 4.59 7.76 -15.49
CA ILE A 268 3.90 8.58 -14.51
C ILE A 268 3.28 9.77 -15.23
N VAL A 269 1.99 10.02 -14.95
CA VAL A 269 1.21 11.11 -15.54
C VAL A 269 0.77 12.09 -14.46
N LEU A 270 1.19 13.34 -14.58
CA LEU A 270 0.80 14.44 -13.70
C LEU A 270 -0.10 15.43 -14.45
N VAL A 271 -1.07 16.01 -13.74
CA VAL A 271 -1.92 17.09 -14.25
C VAL A 271 -1.83 18.28 -13.30
N LYS A 272 -1.88 19.48 -13.86
CA LYS A 272 -1.84 20.73 -13.08
C LYS A 272 -3.07 20.83 -12.19
N ASP A 273 -2.89 21.37 -11.00
CA ASP A 273 -3.98 21.69 -10.09
C ASP A 273 -3.65 22.86 -9.17
N ASN A 274 -4.56 23.15 -8.24
CA ASN A 274 -4.43 24.23 -7.27
C ASN A 274 -3.84 23.76 -5.92
N SER A 275 -3.22 22.58 -5.88
CA SER A 275 -2.54 22.11 -4.65
C SER A 275 -1.28 22.93 -4.38
N GLU A 276 -0.71 22.79 -3.17
CA GLU A 276 0.58 23.41 -2.81
C GLU A 276 1.69 23.09 -3.82
N HIS A 277 1.61 21.93 -4.49
CA HIS A 277 2.61 21.48 -5.44
C HIS A 277 2.33 21.93 -6.88
N GLY A 278 1.13 22.44 -7.16
CA GLY A 278 0.65 22.85 -8.48
C GLY A 278 0.31 21.69 -9.42
N TRP A 279 0.32 20.45 -8.93
CA TRP A 279 -0.05 19.25 -9.67
C TRP A 279 -0.49 18.11 -8.76
N HIS A 280 -1.27 17.18 -9.32
CA HIS A 280 -1.56 15.87 -8.75
C HIS A 280 -1.18 14.74 -9.72
N LEU A 281 -1.05 13.54 -9.17
CA LEU A 281 -0.79 12.31 -9.90
C LEU A 281 -2.12 11.72 -10.39
N VAL A 282 -2.22 11.48 -11.70
CA VAL A 282 -3.44 10.90 -12.30
C VAL A 282 -3.34 9.38 -12.40
N THR A 283 -2.22 8.88 -12.88
CA THR A 283 -2.03 7.44 -13.07
C THR A 283 -0.56 7.05 -13.12
N VAL A 284 -0.30 5.78 -12.82
CA VAL A 284 0.99 5.13 -12.98
C VAL A 284 0.80 3.81 -13.71
N LYS A 285 1.55 3.62 -14.79
CA LYS A 285 1.59 2.36 -15.56
C LYS A 285 2.96 1.75 -15.45
N LEU A 286 3.05 0.46 -15.10
CA LEU A 286 4.34 -0.22 -15.06
C LEU A 286 4.66 -0.84 -16.41
N GLN A 287 5.94 -0.85 -16.74
CA GLN A 287 6.48 -1.35 -18.00
C GLN A 287 7.69 -2.24 -17.71
N LYS A 288 7.97 -3.16 -18.65
CA LYS A 288 9.14 -4.02 -18.59
C LYS A 288 10.43 -3.22 -18.78
#